data_AF-A0A960TY85-F1
#
_entry.id   AF-A0A960TY85-F1
#
_cell.length_a   1.000
_cell.length_b   1.000
_cell.length_c   1.000
_cell.angle_alpha   90.00
_cell.angle_beta   90.00
_cell.angle_gamma   90.00
#
_symmetry.space_group_name_H-M   'P 1'
#
loop_
_entity.id
_entity.type
_entity.pdbx_description
1 polymer ?
#
loop_
_entity_poly.entity_id
_entity_poly.type
_entity_poly.pdbx_seq_one_letter_code
_entity_poly.pdbx_strand_id
1 'polypeptide(L)'
;MATLQIRNMPDDLMEKLQERAKRERRSVSAQAITELQRTLDEPHDRQKVRELLKRADELRAKTKLHPGTPEAVEMIRRDRDRDHEDWA
;
A
#
# COMPACT_ATOMS: atom_id res chain seq x y z
N MET A 1 14.72 19.64 22.96
CA MET A 1 14.51 18.29 22.37
C MET A 1 15.16 17.26 23.27
N ALA A 2 14.54 16.11 23.45
CA ALA A 2 15.17 15.00 24.16
C ALA A 2 16.21 14.31 23.26
N THR A 3 17.31 13.84 23.86
CA THR A 3 18.35 13.09 23.16
C THR A 3 18.31 11.64 23.61
N LEU A 4 18.16 10.72 22.66
CA LEU A 4 18.25 9.28 22.90
C LEU A 4 19.63 8.78 22.43
N GLN A 5 20.33 8.06 23.30
CA GLN A 5 21.59 7.39 22.97
C GLN A 5 21.40 5.89 23.14
N ILE A 6 21.68 5.13 22.08
CA ILE A 6 21.59 3.66 22.08
C ILE A 6 23.01 3.11 22.25
N ARG A 7 23.25 2.33 23.29
CA ARG A 7 24.52 1.64 23.51
C ARG A 7 24.42 0.18 23.09
N ASN A 8 25.53 -0.38 22.61
CA ASN A 8 25.66 -1.78 22.19
C ASN A 8 24.63 -2.17 21.11
N MET A 9 24.47 -1.31 20.11
CA MET A 9 23.62 -1.62 18.96
C MET A 9 24.28 -2.71 18.12
N PRO A 10 23.58 -3.81 17.79
CA PRO A 10 24.11 -4.83 16.90
C PRO A 10 24.52 -4.24 15.55
N ASP A 11 25.68 -4.65 15.04
CA ASP A 11 26.22 -4.12 13.78
C ASP A 11 25.27 -4.37 12.61
N ASP A 12 24.62 -5.55 12.57
CA ASP A 12 23.66 -5.90 11.53
C ASP A 12 22.44 -4.96 11.53
N LEU A 13 22.03 -4.47 12.69
CA LEU A 13 20.95 -3.50 12.81
C LEU A 13 21.39 -2.12 12.33
N MET A 14 22.64 -1.74 12.60
CA MET A 14 23.21 -0.48 12.10
C MET A 14 23.31 -0.48 10.58
N GLU A 15 23.79 -1.57 9.99
CA GLU A 15 23.86 -1.74 8.53
C GLU A 15 22.49 -1.60 7.88
N LYS A 16 21.49 -2.34 8.38
CA LYS A 16 20.10 -2.25 7.88
C LYS A 16 19.55 -0.82 7.98
N LEU A 17 19.84 -0.11 9.07
CA LEU A 17 19.38 1.26 9.26
C LEU A 17 20.08 2.22 8.27
N GLN A 18 21.38 2.05 8.05
CA GLN A 18 22.17 2.84 7.09
C GLN A 18 21.71 2.60 5.65
N GLU A 19 21.48 1.35 5.25
CA GLU A 19 20.97 1.01 3.92
C GLU A 19 19.63 1.68 3.64
N ARG A 20 18.71 1.62 4.61
CA ARG A 20 17.42 2.32 4.52
C ARG A 20 17.62 3.83 4.43
N ALA A 21 18.45 4.42 5.29
CA ALA A 21 18.72 5.85 5.28
C ALA A 21 19.28 6.31 3.92
N LYS A 22 20.18 5.53 3.31
CA LYS A 22 20.75 5.78 1.98
C LYS A 22 19.69 5.71 0.89
N ARG A 23 18.85 4.66 0.88
CA ARG A 23 17.76 4.50 -0.09
C ARG A 23 16.79 5.68 -0.04
N GLU A 24 16.53 6.16 1.16
CA GLU A 24 15.58 7.24 1.43
C GLU A 24 16.23 8.64 1.40
N ARG A 25 17.52 8.72 1.05
CA ARG A 25 18.34 9.95 0.97
C ARG A 25 18.25 10.83 2.22
N ARG A 26 18.31 10.22 3.40
CA ARG A 26 18.28 10.92 4.70
C ARG A 26 19.45 10.47 5.58
N SER A 27 19.74 11.24 6.63
CA SER A 27 20.75 10.84 7.62
C SER A 27 20.26 9.65 8.45
N VAL A 28 21.19 8.89 9.03
CA VAL A 28 20.86 7.74 9.90
C VAL A 28 20.02 8.18 11.10
N SER A 29 20.37 9.31 11.73
CA SER A 29 19.59 9.86 12.85
C SER A 29 18.17 10.26 12.43
N ALA A 30 18.01 10.86 11.25
CA ALA A 30 16.69 11.17 10.71
C ALA A 30 15.89 9.89 10.41
N GLN A 31 16.53 8.86 9.85
CA GLN A 31 15.91 7.55 9.63
C GLN A 31 15.46 6.91 10.95
N ALA A 32 16.29 6.94 11.99
CA ALA A 32 15.96 6.39 13.31
C ALA A 32 14.71 7.06 13.88
N ILE A 33 14.63 8.39 13.80
CA ILE A 33 13.44 9.14 14.24
C ILE A 33 12.21 8.74 13.44
N THR A 34 12.31 8.63 12.10
CA THR A 34 11.17 8.22 11.27
C THR A 34 10.69 6.81 11.59
N GLU A 35 11.59 5.85 11.80
CA GLU A 35 11.21 4.47 12.13
C GLU A 35 10.55 4.40 13.52
N LEU A 36 11.05 5.20 14.49
CA LEU A 36 10.44 5.34 15.81
C LEU A 36 9.04 5.95 15.71
N GLN A 37 8.87 7.06 15.00
CA GLN A 37 7.57 7.70 14.77
C GLN A 37 6.60 6.72 14.11
N ARG A 38 7.00 6.08 13.02
CA ARG A 38 6.17 5.10 12.32
C ARG A 38 5.70 3.97 13.25
N THR A 39 6.57 3.49 14.12
CA THR A 39 6.23 2.38 15.03
C THR A 39 5.33 2.81 16.19
N LEU A 40 5.47 4.06 16.66
CA LEU A 40 4.71 4.59 17.80
C LEU A 40 3.36 5.20 17.37
N ASP A 41 3.30 5.86 16.21
CA ASP A 41 2.11 6.53 15.69
C ASP A 41 1.17 5.53 14.97
N GLU A 42 1.74 4.54 14.29
CA GLU A 42 1.01 3.39 13.77
C GLU A 42 1.39 2.16 14.60
N PRO A 43 0.70 1.88 15.72
CA PRO A 43 0.72 0.52 16.24
C PRO A 43 0.38 -0.36 15.05
N HIS A 44 1.26 -1.31 14.72
CA HIS A 44 0.99 -2.33 13.72
C HIS A 44 -0.22 -3.11 14.20
N ASP A 45 -1.41 -2.57 13.93
CA ASP A 45 -2.65 -3.19 14.21
C ASP A 45 -2.80 -4.26 13.13
N ARG A 46 -2.11 -5.37 13.41
CA ARG A 46 -2.17 -6.59 12.61
C ARG A 46 -3.63 -7.05 12.48
N GLN A 47 -4.54 -6.64 13.37
CA GLN A 47 -5.97 -6.86 13.19
C GLN A 47 -6.52 -5.93 12.11
N LYS A 48 -6.29 -4.62 12.18
CA LYS A 48 -6.70 -3.67 11.13
C LYS A 48 -6.19 -4.04 9.74
N VAL A 49 -4.93 -4.44 9.61
CA VAL A 49 -4.38 -4.92 8.33
C VAL A 49 -5.11 -6.20 7.86
N ARG A 50 -5.37 -7.15 8.76
CA ARG A 50 -6.13 -8.36 8.44
C ARG A 50 -7.57 -8.06 8.05
N GLU A 51 -8.22 -7.11 8.72
CA GLU A 51 -9.58 -6.67 8.41
C GLU A 51 -9.66 -6.01 7.03
N LEU A 52 -8.70 -5.14 6.71
CA LEU A 52 -8.62 -4.51 5.39
C LEU A 52 -8.42 -5.55 4.28
N LEU A 53 -7.53 -6.54 4.49
CA LEU A 53 -7.33 -7.64 3.54
C LEU A 53 -8.59 -8.49 3.38
N LYS A 54 -9.23 -8.87 4.48
CA LYS A 54 -10.50 -9.61 4.45
C LYS A 54 -11.57 -8.86 3.67
N ARG A 55 -11.70 -7.54 3.89
CA ARG A 55 -12.66 -6.70 3.18
C ARG A 55 -12.34 -6.59 1.69
N ALA A 56 -11.06 -6.53 1.31
CA ALA A 56 -10.65 -6.55 -0.09
C ALA A 56 -10.99 -7.89 -0.78
N ASP A 57 -10.82 -9.01 -0.08
CA ASP A 57 -11.20 -10.33 -0.59
C ASP A 57 -12.72 -10.49 -0.72
N GLU A 58 -13.50 -9.99 0.24
CA GLU A 58 -14.97 -9.94 0.16
C GLU A 58 -15.46 -9.10 -1.03
N LEU A 59 -14.84 -7.95 -1.28
CA LEU A 59 -15.14 -7.11 -2.45
C LEU A 59 -14.79 -7.85 -3.74
N ARG A 60 -13.60 -8.45 -3.84
CA ARG A 60 -13.20 -9.25 -5.01
C ARG A 60 -14.17 -10.40 -5.26
N ALA A 61 -14.63 -11.09 -4.23
CA ALA A 61 -15.60 -12.18 -4.36
C ALA A 61 -16.95 -11.68 -4.90
N LYS A 62 -17.42 -10.51 -4.43
CA LYS A 62 -18.65 -9.86 -4.92
C LYS A 62 -18.51 -9.30 -6.34
N THR A 63 -17.32 -8.86 -6.72
CA THR A 63 -17.03 -8.25 -8.03
C THR A 63 -16.55 -9.28 -9.05
N LYS A 64 -16.47 -10.58 -8.72
CA LYS A 64 -16.29 -11.60 -9.75
C LYS A 64 -17.44 -11.47 -10.74
N LEU A 65 -17.12 -11.02 -11.96
CA LEU A 65 -18.06 -10.94 -13.07
C LEU A 65 -18.89 -12.22 -13.09
N HIS A 66 -20.21 -12.09 -13.04
CA HIS A 66 -21.09 -13.24 -13.18
C HIS A 66 -20.75 -13.97 -14.48
N PRO A 67 -20.78 -15.31 -14.52
CA PRO A 67 -20.62 -16.06 -15.76
C PRO A 67 -21.58 -15.49 -16.81
N GLY A 68 -21.02 -15.02 -17.94
CA GLY A 68 -21.79 -14.36 -19.00
C GLY A 68 -21.79 -12.83 -18.98
N THR A 69 -21.06 -12.19 -18.06
CA THR A 69 -20.85 -10.73 -18.14
C THR A 69 -19.88 -10.44 -19.29
N PRO A 70 -20.26 -9.62 -20.30
CA PRO A 70 -19.39 -9.30 -21.41
C PRO A 70 -18.10 -8.63 -20.94
N GLU A 71 -17.01 -8.84 -21.66
CA GLU A 71 -15.76 -8.15 -21.37
C GLU A 71 -15.99 -6.63 -21.39
N ALA A 72 -15.30 -5.89 -20.52
CA ALA A 72 -15.40 -4.42 -20.48
C ALA A 72 -15.22 -3.79 -21.87
N VAL A 73 -14.37 -4.40 -22.70
CA VAL A 73 -14.13 -3.99 -24.09
C VAL A 73 -15.37 -4.17 -24.97
N GLU A 74 -16.13 -5.26 -24.84
CA GLU A 74 -17.38 -5.46 -25.60
C GLU A 74 -18.46 -4.46 -25.19
N MET A 75 -18.57 -4.16 -23.89
CA MET A 75 -19.55 -3.18 -23.40
C MET A 75 -19.27 -1.78 -23.96
N ILE A 76 -17.99 -1.37 -23.98
CA ILE A 76 -17.57 -0.07 -24.53
C ILE A 76 -17.84 0.00 -26.05
N ARG A 77 -17.64 -1.10 -26.78
CA ARG A 77 -17.96 -1.15 -28.23
C ARG A 77 -19.46 -0.98 -28.48
N ARG A 78 -20.31 -1.75 -27.78
CA ARG A 78 -21.79 -1.65 -27.90
C ARG A 78 -22.36 -0.29 -27.52
N ASP A 79 -21.68 0.46 -26.66
CA ASP A 79 -22.08 1.82 -26.30
C ASP A 79 -21.76 2.79 -27.43
N ARG A 80 -20.55 2.71 -27.99
CA ARG A 80 -20.14 3.51 -29.15
C ARG A 80 -20.98 3.24 -30.39
N ASP A 81 -21.35 1.98 -30.62
CA ASP A 81 -22.16 1.61 -31.77
C ASP A 81 -23.60 2.13 -31.65
N ARG A 82 -24.16 2.20 -30.42
CA ARG A 82 -25.47 2.81 -30.16
C ARG A 82 -25.49 4.32 -30.42
N ASP A 83 -24.47 5.03 -29.96
CA ASP A 83 -24.37 6.49 -30.18
C ASP A 83 -24.24 6.86 -31.67
N HIS A 84 -23.75 5.93 -32.50
CA HIS A 84 -23.61 6.11 -33.95
C HIS A 84 -24.94 5.89 -34.72
N GLU A 85 -25.86 5.08 -34.19
CA GLU A 85 -27.17 4.84 -34.83
C GLU A 85 -28.18 5.97 -34.54
N ASP A 86 -28.10 6.65 -33.39
CA ASP A 86 -29.02 7.73 -33.00
C ASP A 86 -28.76 9.08 -33.73
N TRP A 87 -27.68 9.19 -34.53
CA TRP A 87 -27.32 10.39 -35.30
C TRP A 87 -27.40 10.22 -36.83
N ALA A 88 -27.96 9.11 -37.33
CA ALA A 88 -28.16 8.82 -38.76
C ALA A 88 -29.65 8.95 -39.18
#